data_AF-A0A0F9Q446-F1
#
_entry.id   AF-A0A0F9Q446-F1
#
_cell.length_a   1.000
_cell.length_b   1.000
_cell.length_c   1.000
_cell.angle_alpha   90.00
_cell.angle_beta   90.00
_cell.angle_gamma   90.00
#
_symmetry.space_group_name_H-M   'P 1'
#
loop_
_entity.id
_entity.type
_entity.pdbx_description
1 polymer ?
#
loop_
_entity_poly.entity_id
_entity_poly.type
_entity_poly.pdbx_seq_one_letter_code
_entity_poly.pdbx_strand_id
1 'polypeptide(L)'
;MINISNFYDKVKEKNIFSGVVLVDIITFVSYIIFPFGLFFYGDFHMILGVLFGVYFGLSNKKERQIEFKLGLLIGFVGAILAAISMTMFEWVSFTVSQGFSLMAFSFFLSVFLIEGLVIGLSVGFVCGFYFYRKNKRIFFESKIDEEFYKSLE
;
A
#
# COMPACT_ATOMS: atom_id res chain seq x y z
N MET A 1 27.40 -4.45 21.95
CA MET A 1 26.80 -3.10 21.77
C MET A 1 26.07 -3.10 20.44
N ILE A 2 24.73 -3.14 20.44
CA ILE A 2 23.95 -3.08 19.18
C ILE A 2 24.09 -1.66 18.66
N ASN A 3 24.67 -1.52 17.47
CA ASN A 3 24.90 -0.21 16.84
C ASN A 3 23.53 0.39 16.50
N ILE A 4 23.11 1.43 17.23
CA ILE A 4 21.76 2.02 17.17
C ILE A 4 21.45 2.50 15.74
N SER A 5 22.45 2.94 14.98
CA SER A 5 22.31 3.29 13.56
C SER A 5 21.88 2.10 12.69
N ASN A 6 22.48 0.92 12.87
CA ASN A 6 22.11 -0.30 12.14
C ASN A 6 20.70 -0.80 12.50
N PHE A 7 20.26 -0.60 13.74
CA PHE A 7 18.89 -0.92 14.16
C PHE A 7 17.90 0.06 13.52
N TYR A 8 18.19 1.35 13.55
CA TYR A 8 17.37 2.41 12.97
C TYR A 8 17.23 2.26 11.45
N ASP A 9 18.32 1.90 10.76
CA ASP A 9 18.30 1.64 9.32
C ASP A 9 17.51 0.38 8.95
N LYS A 10 17.60 -0.69 9.75
CA LYS A 10 16.78 -1.91 9.59
C LYS A 10 15.29 -1.64 9.85
N VAL A 11 14.96 -0.85 10.86
CA VAL A 11 13.57 -0.47 11.15
C VAL A 11 12.98 0.34 10.00
N LYS A 12 13.76 1.28 9.43
CA LYS A 12 13.30 2.07 8.27
C LYS A 12 13.23 1.28 6.95
N GLU A 13 14.07 0.26 6.77
CA GLU A 13 13.96 -0.67 5.64
C GLU A 13 12.71 -1.56 5.73
N LYS A 14 12.28 -1.89 6.96
CA LYS A 14 10.99 -2.55 7.22
C LYS A 14 9.78 -1.68 6.90
N ASN A 15 9.89 -0.37 6.69
CA ASN A 15 8.72 0.49 6.49
C ASN A 15 7.97 0.22 5.17
N ILE A 16 8.69 -0.22 4.13
CA ILE A 16 8.09 -0.68 2.87
C ILE A 16 7.29 -1.96 3.12
N PHE A 17 7.92 -2.92 3.79
CA PHE A 17 7.31 -4.21 4.11
C PHE A 17 6.09 -4.03 5.02
N SER A 18 6.18 -3.18 6.04
CA SER A 18 5.04 -2.83 6.90
C SER A 18 3.90 -2.21 6.10
N GLY A 19 4.19 -1.34 5.13
CA GLY A 19 3.18 -0.79 4.23
C GLY A 19 2.46 -1.90 3.44
N VAL A 20 3.23 -2.79 2.80
CA VAL A 20 2.71 -3.94 2.02
C VAL A 20 1.84 -4.85 2.89
N VAL A 21 2.30 -5.20 4.08
CA VAL A 21 1.56 -6.05 5.03
C VAL A 21 0.28 -5.36 5.50
N LEU A 22 0.31 -4.05 5.73
CA LEU A 22 -0.90 -3.30 6.09
C LEU A 22 -1.92 -3.26 4.95
N VAL A 23 -1.47 -3.14 3.69
CA VAL A 23 -2.36 -3.24 2.52
C VAL A 23 -3.11 -4.57 2.56
N ASP A 24 -2.39 -5.68 2.68
CA ASP A 24 -2.96 -7.02 2.69
C ASP A 24 -3.92 -7.24 3.87
N ILE A 25 -3.47 -6.96 5.10
CA ILE A 25 -4.30 -7.16 6.31
C ILE A 25 -5.59 -6.32 6.26
N ILE A 26 -5.49 -5.03 5.93
CA ILE A 26 -6.68 -4.15 5.91
C ILE A 26 -7.64 -4.59 4.81
N THR A 27 -7.12 -4.88 3.61
CA THR A 27 -7.95 -5.36 2.49
C THR A 27 -8.64 -6.66 2.88
N PHE A 28 -7.88 -7.65 3.35
CA PHE A 28 -8.38 -8.98 3.66
C PHE A 28 -9.39 -8.98 4.81
N VAL A 29 -9.07 -8.32 5.92
CA VAL A 29 -9.98 -8.25 7.08
C VAL A 29 -11.27 -7.51 6.71
N SER A 30 -11.17 -6.39 6.00
CA SER A 30 -12.37 -5.66 5.60
C SER A 30 -13.24 -6.46 4.63
N TYR A 31 -12.62 -7.21 3.70
CA TYR A 31 -13.31 -8.08 2.76
C TYR A 31 -14.02 -9.24 3.46
N ILE A 32 -13.39 -9.88 4.45
CA ILE A 32 -14.03 -10.95 5.24
C ILE A 32 -15.26 -10.45 5.98
N ILE A 33 -15.18 -9.25 6.59
CA ILE A 33 -16.28 -8.70 7.40
C ILE A 33 -17.50 -8.41 6.52
N PHE A 34 -17.28 -7.85 5.34
CA PHE A 34 -18.35 -7.54 4.41
C PHE A 34 -17.82 -7.76 2.99
N PRO A 35 -18.08 -8.92 2.35
CA PRO A 35 -17.54 -9.26 1.03
C PRO A 35 -18.40 -8.63 -0.07
N PHE A 36 -18.33 -7.30 -0.20
CA PHE A 36 -19.03 -6.53 -1.23
C PHE A 36 -18.05 -5.67 -2.03
N GLY A 37 -18.55 -5.09 -3.11
CA GLY A 37 -17.80 -4.18 -3.96
C GLY A 37 -18.63 -2.97 -4.36
N LEU A 38 -17.98 -1.95 -4.91
CA LEU A 38 -18.62 -0.79 -5.54
C LEU A 38 -18.97 -1.09 -6.99
N PHE A 39 -17.97 -1.43 -7.81
CA PHE A 39 -18.09 -1.74 -9.23
C PHE A 39 -17.72 -3.20 -9.51
N PHE A 40 -16.72 -3.71 -8.81
CA PHE A 40 -16.27 -5.10 -8.90
C PHE A 40 -16.10 -5.72 -7.51
N TYR A 41 -16.10 -7.05 -7.44
CA TYR A 41 -16.09 -7.78 -6.18
C TYR A 41 -14.78 -7.47 -5.41
N GLY A 42 -14.85 -6.80 -4.26
CA GLY A 42 -13.67 -6.52 -3.43
C GLY A 42 -12.88 -5.23 -3.74
N ASP A 43 -13.28 -4.47 -4.77
CA ASP A 43 -12.57 -3.26 -5.19
C ASP A 43 -12.45 -2.19 -4.09
N PHE A 44 -13.51 -1.95 -3.34
CA PHE A 44 -13.58 -0.97 -2.25
C PHE A 44 -12.59 -1.32 -1.13
N HIS A 45 -12.54 -2.59 -0.76
CA HIS A 45 -11.64 -3.10 0.26
C HIS A 45 -10.19 -2.94 -0.14
N MET A 46 -9.90 -3.21 -1.41
CA MET A 46 -8.57 -3.06 -1.97
C MET A 46 -8.16 -1.59 -2.06
N ILE A 47 -9.07 -0.68 -2.46
CA ILE A 47 -8.82 0.77 -2.43
C ILE A 47 -8.49 1.22 -1.01
N LEU A 48 -9.29 0.82 -0.02
CA LEU A 48 -9.05 1.17 1.39
C LEU A 48 -7.69 0.65 1.86
N GLY A 49 -7.41 -0.64 1.69
CA GLY A 49 -6.16 -1.24 2.13
C GLY A 49 -4.95 -0.61 1.47
N VAL A 50 -4.98 -0.42 0.14
CA VAL A 50 -3.89 0.24 -0.61
C VAL A 50 -3.71 1.67 -0.12
N LEU A 51 -4.79 2.44 0.06
CA LEU A 51 -4.70 3.82 0.51
C LEU A 51 -4.06 3.93 1.90
N PHE A 52 -4.51 3.13 2.87
CA PHE A 52 -3.94 3.15 4.22
C PHE A 52 -2.50 2.62 4.27
N GLY A 53 -2.20 1.51 3.59
CA GLY A 53 -0.87 0.92 3.59
C GLY A 53 0.17 1.78 2.86
N VAL A 54 -0.19 2.37 1.72
CA VAL A 54 0.68 3.32 1.01
C VAL A 54 0.87 4.60 1.82
N TYR A 55 -0.20 5.15 2.39
CA TYR A 55 -0.10 6.33 3.25
C TYR A 55 0.83 6.09 4.44
N PHE A 56 0.67 4.96 5.13
CA PHE A 56 1.54 4.60 6.25
C PHE A 56 2.99 4.39 5.81
N GLY A 57 3.22 3.66 4.72
CA GLY A 57 4.55 3.41 4.20
C GLY A 57 5.29 4.68 3.77
N LEU A 58 4.59 5.60 3.10
CA LEU A 58 5.16 6.88 2.68
C LEU A 58 5.34 7.86 3.84
N SER A 59 4.45 7.86 4.82
CA SER A 59 4.57 8.72 6.03
C SER A 59 5.80 8.36 6.87
N ASN A 60 6.23 7.10 6.83
CA ASN A 60 7.36 6.59 7.60
C ASN A 60 8.63 6.40 6.74
N LYS A 61 8.67 6.85 5.49
CA LYS A 61 9.80 6.60 4.57
C LYS A 61 11.12 7.22 5.05
N LYS A 62 12.27 6.74 4.54
CA LYS A 62 13.55 7.46 4.68
C LYS A 62 13.52 8.73 3.82
N GLU A 63 14.14 9.82 4.29
CA GLU A 63 14.21 11.10 3.56
C GLU A 63 14.76 10.97 2.14
N ARG A 64 15.75 10.09 1.94
CA ARG A 64 16.39 9.87 0.62
C ARG A 64 15.57 9.05 -0.37
N GLN A 65 14.47 8.43 0.05
CA GLN A 65 13.69 7.57 -0.84
C GLN A 65 12.65 8.36 -1.64
N ILE A 66 12.57 8.05 -2.94
CA ILE A 66 11.66 8.69 -3.89
C ILE A 66 10.21 8.24 -3.61
N GLU A 67 9.34 9.20 -3.32
CA GLU A 67 7.94 9.00 -2.93
C GLU A 67 7.16 8.23 -3.99
N PHE A 68 7.32 8.60 -5.26
CA PHE A 68 6.63 7.93 -6.36
C PHE A 68 6.98 6.46 -6.49
N LYS A 69 8.27 6.13 -6.44
CA LYS A 69 8.73 4.74 -6.57
C LYS A 69 8.24 3.90 -5.40
N LEU A 70 8.30 4.45 -4.19
CA LEU A 70 7.79 3.79 -2.99
C LEU A 70 6.28 3.58 -3.03
N GLY A 71 5.52 4.62 -3.39
CA GLY A 71 4.06 4.56 -3.44
C GLY A 71 3.58 3.52 -4.45
N LEU A 72 4.18 3.50 -5.63
CA LEU A 72 3.91 2.48 -6.65
C LEU A 72 4.31 1.08 -6.18
N LEU A 73 5.48 0.93 -5.55
CA LEU A 73 5.95 -0.38 -5.10
C LEU A 73 5.08 -0.95 -3.98
N ILE A 74 4.76 -0.15 -2.96
CA ILE A 74 3.89 -0.56 -1.86
C ILE A 74 2.48 -0.84 -2.37
N GLY A 75 1.95 0.04 -3.23
CA GLY A 75 0.61 -0.13 -3.78
C GLY A 75 0.49 -1.37 -4.66
N PHE A 76 1.42 -1.57 -5.60
CA PHE A 76 1.42 -2.72 -6.49
C PHE A 76 1.66 -4.04 -5.75
N VAL A 77 2.75 -4.15 -4.99
CA VAL A 77 3.09 -5.41 -4.30
C VAL A 77 2.06 -5.74 -3.22
N GLY A 78 1.59 -4.73 -2.48
CA GLY A 78 0.53 -4.88 -1.49
C GLY A 78 -0.79 -5.34 -2.12
N ALA A 79 -1.20 -4.76 -3.25
CA ALA A 79 -2.43 -5.15 -3.92
C ALA A 79 -2.36 -6.57 -4.52
N ILE A 80 -1.22 -6.99 -5.05
CA ILE A 80 -1.03 -8.37 -5.54
C ILE A 80 -1.12 -9.37 -4.38
N LEU A 81 -0.50 -9.05 -3.24
CA LEU A 81 -0.60 -9.90 -2.05
C LEU A 81 -2.06 -9.99 -1.55
N ALA A 82 -2.74 -8.85 -1.45
CA ALA A 82 -4.15 -8.78 -1.09
C ALA A 82 -5.05 -9.56 -2.06
N ALA A 83 -4.79 -9.50 -3.36
CA ALA A 83 -5.51 -10.25 -4.38
C ALA A 83 -5.36 -11.76 -4.18
N ILE A 84 -4.15 -12.24 -3.83
CA ILE A 84 -3.92 -13.65 -3.50
C ILE A 84 -4.70 -14.03 -2.25
N SER A 85 -4.64 -13.22 -1.18
CA SER A 85 -5.37 -13.48 0.07
C SER A 85 -6.88 -13.57 -0.15
N MET A 86 -7.46 -12.63 -0.89
CA MET A 86 -8.90 -12.64 -1.23
C MET A 86 -9.27 -13.82 -2.13
N THR A 87 -8.42 -14.16 -3.10
CA THR A 87 -8.62 -15.35 -3.95
C THR A 87 -8.71 -16.61 -3.11
N MET A 88 -7.81 -16.78 -2.15
CA MET A 88 -7.80 -17.98 -1.30
C MET A 88 -9.08 -18.05 -0.44
N PHE A 89 -9.52 -16.92 0.10
CA PHE A 89 -10.76 -16.88 0.88
C PHE A 89 -12.00 -17.19 0.04
N GLU A 90 -12.14 -16.59 -1.14
CA GLU A 90 -13.25 -16.89 -2.05
C GLU A 90 -13.22 -18.33 -2.54
N TRP A 91 -12.05 -18.84 -2.90
CA TRP A 91 -11.93 -20.21 -3.37
C TRP A 91 -12.25 -21.25 -2.30
N VAL A 92 -11.85 -21.01 -1.04
CA VAL A 92 -12.25 -21.86 0.09
C VAL A 92 -13.76 -21.79 0.31
N SER A 93 -14.34 -20.59 0.28
CA SER A 93 -15.79 -20.38 0.44
C SER A 93 -16.60 -21.05 -0.67
N PHE A 94 -16.12 -20.96 -1.92
CA PHE A 94 -16.66 -21.67 -3.06
C PHE A 94 -16.52 -23.20 -2.91
N THR A 95 -15.36 -23.67 -2.47
CA THR A 95 -15.10 -25.11 -2.28
C THR A 95 -16.03 -25.72 -1.24
N VAL A 96 -16.30 -25.01 -0.15
CA VAL A 96 -17.24 -25.46 0.89
C VAL A 96 -18.68 -25.48 0.40
N SER A 97 -19.08 -24.56 -0.48
CA SER A 97 -20.47 -24.41 -0.92
C SER A 97 -20.83 -25.19 -2.19
N GLN A 98 -19.91 -25.28 -3.15
CA GLN A 98 -20.13 -25.82 -4.50
C GLN A 98 -19.16 -26.97 -4.85
N GLY A 99 -18.18 -27.25 -4.00
CA GLY A 99 -17.15 -28.27 -4.23
C GLY A 99 -15.88 -27.74 -4.88
N PHE A 100 -14.85 -28.59 -4.92
CA PHE A 100 -13.52 -28.24 -5.37
C PHE A 100 -13.47 -27.98 -6.89
N SER A 101 -13.02 -26.79 -7.29
CA SER A 101 -12.84 -26.42 -8.70
C SER A 101 -11.60 -25.57 -8.91
N LEU A 102 -10.65 -26.06 -9.71
CA LEU A 102 -9.48 -25.29 -10.14
C LEU A 102 -9.86 -24.17 -11.11
N MET A 103 -10.91 -24.36 -11.89
CA MET A 103 -11.41 -23.33 -12.80
C MET A 103 -11.94 -22.12 -12.02
N ALA A 104 -12.66 -22.36 -10.91
CA ALA A 104 -13.11 -21.29 -10.02
C ALA A 104 -11.92 -20.56 -9.37
N PHE A 105 -10.90 -21.29 -8.90
CA PHE A 105 -9.67 -20.68 -8.38
C PHE A 105 -9.01 -19.74 -9.40
N SER A 106 -8.80 -20.22 -10.62
CA SER A 106 -8.18 -19.42 -11.69
C SER A 106 -9.03 -18.21 -12.08
N PHE A 107 -10.36 -18.33 -12.05
CA PHE A 107 -11.28 -17.23 -12.28
C PHE A 107 -11.12 -16.14 -11.22
N PHE A 108 -11.26 -16.49 -9.93
CA PHE A 108 -11.10 -15.52 -8.83
C PHE A 108 -9.72 -14.88 -8.83
N LEU A 109 -8.67 -15.67 -9.04
CA LEU A 109 -7.29 -15.18 -9.11
C LEU A 109 -7.14 -14.13 -10.22
N SER A 110 -7.68 -14.40 -11.40
CA SER A 110 -7.58 -13.49 -12.55
C SER A 110 -8.31 -12.18 -12.29
N VAL A 111 -9.53 -12.25 -11.74
CA VAL A 111 -10.34 -11.06 -11.41
C VAL A 111 -9.62 -10.19 -10.39
N PHE A 112 -9.24 -10.75 -9.23
CA PHE A 112 -8.59 -9.98 -8.18
C PHE A 112 -7.20 -9.47 -8.57
N LEU A 113 -6.43 -10.20 -9.39
CA LEU A 113 -5.13 -9.71 -9.88
C LEU A 113 -5.27 -8.51 -10.82
N ILE A 114 -6.27 -8.53 -11.71
CA ILE A 114 -6.53 -7.40 -12.62
C ILE A 114 -6.94 -6.17 -11.81
N GLU A 115 -7.86 -6.34 -10.86
CA GLU A 115 -8.26 -5.27 -9.94
C GLU A 115 -7.08 -4.75 -9.12
N GLY A 116 -6.28 -5.65 -8.55
CA GLY A 116 -5.07 -5.31 -7.79
C GLY A 116 -4.05 -4.53 -8.58
N LEU A 117 -3.87 -4.88 -9.85
CA LEU A 117 -2.99 -4.13 -10.74
C LEU A 117 -3.52 -2.71 -10.97
N VAL A 118 -4.80 -2.58 -11.33
CA VAL A 118 -5.41 -1.28 -11.63
C VAL A 118 -5.46 -0.39 -10.40
N ILE A 119 -5.96 -0.89 -9.27
CA ILE A 119 -6.13 -0.14 -8.02
C ILE A 119 -4.77 0.15 -7.39
N GLY A 120 -3.91 -0.86 -7.28
CA GLY A 120 -2.59 -0.75 -6.66
C GLY A 120 -1.72 0.31 -7.33
N LEU A 121 -1.68 0.32 -8.68
CA LEU A 121 -0.93 1.33 -9.44
C LEU A 121 -1.59 2.70 -9.36
N SER A 122 -2.92 2.79 -9.50
CA SER A 122 -3.63 4.08 -9.51
C SER A 122 -3.52 4.79 -8.16
N VAL A 123 -3.85 4.10 -7.06
CA VAL A 123 -3.78 4.67 -5.71
C VAL A 123 -2.32 4.91 -5.31
N GLY A 124 -1.42 3.96 -5.61
CA GLY A 124 0.02 4.12 -5.36
C GLY A 124 0.61 5.36 -6.05
N PHE A 125 0.20 5.63 -7.29
CA PHE A 125 0.59 6.83 -8.03
C PHE A 125 0.04 8.11 -7.40
N VAL A 126 -1.27 8.15 -7.10
CA VAL A 126 -1.94 9.32 -6.51
C VAL A 126 -1.34 9.67 -5.15
N CYS A 127 -1.17 8.69 -4.26
CA CYS A 127 -0.55 8.89 -2.96
C CYS A 127 0.93 9.29 -3.08
N GLY A 128 1.68 8.65 -3.98
CA GLY A 128 3.08 9.02 -4.26
C GLY A 128 3.21 10.49 -4.70
N PHE A 129 2.32 10.95 -5.59
CA PHE A 129 2.29 12.33 -6.05
C PHE A 129 1.90 13.32 -4.95
N TYR A 130 0.91 12.97 -4.12
CA TYR A 130 0.50 13.78 -2.98
C TYR A 130 1.67 14.03 -2.02
N PHE A 131 2.40 12.97 -1.64
CA PHE A 131 3.56 13.10 -0.75
C PHE A 131 4.74 13.84 -1.40
N TYR A 132 4.94 13.65 -2.70
CA TYR A 132 5.95 14.42 -3.44
C TYR A 132 5.68 15.92 -3.37
N ARG A 133 4.43 16.36 -3.61
CA ARG A 133 4.05 17.77 -3.49
C ARG A 133 4.16 18.29 -2.05
N LYS A 134 3.73 17.48 -1.07
CA LYS A 134 3.81 17.81 0.36
C LYS A 134 5.25 18.07 0.80
N ASN A 135 6.18 17.17 0.48
CA ASN A 135 7.58 17.30 0.87
C ASN A 135 8.29 18.46 0.17
N LYS A 136 7.98 18.72 -1.10
CA LYS A 136 8.53 19.88 -1.83
C LYS A 136 8.13 21.20 -1.18
N ARG A 137 6.89 21.30 -0.68
CA ARG A 137 6.40 22.49 0.02
C ARG A 137 7.12 22.70 1.36
N ILE A 138 7.25 21.64 2.16
CA ILE A 138 7.95 21.70 3.45
C ILE A 138 9.41 22.14 3.28
N PHE A 139 10.11 21.58 2.28
CA PHE A 139 11.49 21.96 1.99
C PHE A 139 11.63 23.44 1.55
N PHE A 140 10.64 23.98 0.85
CA PHE A 140 10.65 25.37 0.41
C PHE A 140 10.38 26.33 1.59
N GLU A 141 9.42 25.99 2.45
CA GLU A 141 9.13 26.75 3.67
C GLU A 141 10.34 26.76 4.62
N SER A 142 10.99 25.60 4.84
CA SER A 142 12.19 25.54 5.71
C SER A 142 13.36 26.35 5.17
N LYS A 143 13.53 26.42 3.84
CA LYS A 143 14.60 27.20 3.23
C LYS A 143 14.37 28.71 3.38
N ILE A 144 13.11 29.16 3.26
CA ILE A 144 12.75 30.56 3.51
C ILE A 144 13.02 30.93 4.95
N ASP A 145 12.65 30.07 5.90
CA ASP A 145 12.91 30.31 7.32
C ASP A 145 14.42 30.40 7.59
N GLU A 146 15.24 29.48 7.06
CA GLU A 146 16.71 29.55 7.18
C GLU A 146 17.30 30.84 6.58
N GLU A 147 16.82 31.28 5.41
CA GLU A 147 17.25 32.53 4.79
C GLU A 147 16.84 33.75 5.63
N PHE A 148 15.65 33.75 6.22
CA PHE A 148 15.17 34.79 7.13
C PHE A 148 16.04 34.89 8.39
N TYR A 149 16.31 33.78 9.07
CA TYR A 149 17.15 33.79 10.28
C TYR A 149 18.59 34.23 10.00
N LYS A 150 19.17 33.82 8.87
CA LYS A 150 20.50 34.29 8.45
C LYS A 150 20.55 35.79 8.16
N SER A 151 19.43 36.40 7.79
CA SER A 151 19.38 37.85 7.55
C SER A 151 19.31 38.70 8.83
N LEU A 152 19.10 38.05 9.99
CA LEU A 152 19.04 38.69 11.31
C LEU A 152 20.38 38.59 12.08
N GLU A 153 21.36 37.83 11.59
CA GLU A 153 22.74 37.74 12.11
C GLU A 153 23.67 38.76 11.43
#